data_AF-A0A920JLG2-F1
#
_entry.id   AF-A0A920JLG2-F1
#
_cell.length_a   1.000
_cell.length_b   1.000
_cell.length_c   1.000
_cell.angle_alpha   90.00
_cell.angle_beta   90.00
_cell.angle_gamma   90.00
#
_symmetry.space_group_name_H-M   'P 1'
#
loop_
_entity.id
_entity.type
_entity.pdbx_description
1 polymer ?
#
loop_
_entity_poly.entity_id
_entity_poly.type
_entity_poly.pdbx_seq_one_letter_code
_entity_poly.pdbx_strand_id
1 'polypeptide(L)'
;MKQHQKKSIPTLILILITSITVQAESSDLSKKIDSLFGDRSEKPGCAVGVIENGEYIHSEGYGLANLEHEIPIGKDTIFRIGSVSKQFTTMAIAILEEKGQLSFDDEMKTHIPGLIDYGEEVTINHMIHHYSGLGDYEYMDYPGRFKNAVGEEFRWGNEDYLTNDEFHDLIKTLPLIRNQKKKFYYSNTGYVLLALVAENASGMSLGNLQKKNF
;
A
#
# COMPACT_ATOMS: atom_id res chain seq x y z
N MET A 1 64.67 -1.87 33.40
CA MET A 1 64.23 -2.52 32.14
C MET A 1 62.96 -3.32 32.41
N LYS A 2 62.03 -3.31 31.44
CA LYS A 2 60.77 -4.08 31.31
C LYS A 2 59.49 -3.44 31.86
N GLN A 3 58.87 -2.61 31.01
CA GLN A 3 57.42 -2.38 30.97
C GLN A 3 56.73 -3.68 30.52
N HIS A 4 55.67 -4.10 31.22
CA HIS A 4 54.77 -5.16 30.78
C HIS A 4 53.58 -4.54 30.02
N GLN A 5 53.47 -4.84 28.72
CA GLN A 5 52.26 -4.61 27.92
C GLN A 5 51.16 -5.58 28.36
N LYS A 6 50.02 -5.06 28.84
CA LYS A 6 48.79 -5.84 28.99
C LYS A 6 48.16 -6.02 27.61
N LYS A 7 48.07 -7.27 27.16
CA LYS A 7 47.39 -7.67 25.92
C LYS A 7 45.88 -7.48 26.04
N SER A 8 45.34 -6.44 25.42
CA SER A 8 43.90 -6.24 25.21
C SER A 8 43.42 -7.10 24.03
N ILE A 9 43.15 -8.38 24.29
CA ILE A 9 42.69 -9.36 23.29
C ILE A 9 41.24 -9.88 23.49
N PRO A 10 40.53 -9.74 24.65
CA PRO A 10 39.27 -10.46 24.82
C PRO A 10 38.08 -9.86 24.05
N THR A 11 38.09 -8.57 23.72
CA THR A 11 36.93 -7.89 23.10
C THR A 11 36.80 -8.17 21.60
N LEU A 12 37.91 -8.35 20.87
CA LEU A 12 37.89 -8.55 19.42
C LEU A 12 37.39 -9.95 19.02
N ILE A 13 37.70 -10.96 19.85
CA ILE A 13 37.29 -12.35 19.61
C ILE A 13 35.78 -12.53 19.86
N LEU A 14 35.22 -11.83 20.86
CA LEU A 14 33.79 -11.91 21.16
C LEU A 14 32.92 -11.30 20.05
N ILE A 15 33.35 -10.15 19.49
CA ILE A 15 32.67 -9.50 18.36
C ILE A 15 32.71 -10.38 17.10
N LEU A 16 33.85 -11.05 16.84
CA LEU A 16 34.00 -11.92 15.67
C LEU A 16 33.09 -13.15 15.74
N ILE A 17 32.92 -13.74 16.93
CA ILE A 17 32.06 -14.92 17.12
C ILE A 17 30.58 -14.55 16.97
N THR A 18 30.14 -13.41 17.51
CA THR A 18 28.74 -12.95 17.36
C THR A 18 28.36 -12.61 15.92
N SER A 19 29.26 -12.05 15.13
CA SER A 19 28.99 -11.76 13.72
C SER A 19 28.89 -13.02 12.86
N ILE A 20 29.64 -14.08 13.19
CA ILE A 20 29.60 -15.36 12.46
C ILE A 20 28.29 -16.11 12.74
N THR A 21 27.78 -16.09 13.97
CA THR A 21 26.54 -16.80 14.33
C THR A 21 25.30 -16.17 13.68
N VAL A 22 25.22 -14.84 13.65
CA VAL A 22 24.10 -14.12 13.01
C VAL A 22 24.04 -14.38 11.51
N GLN A 23 25.20 -14.39 10.83
CA GLN A 23 25.27 -14.68 9.38
C GLN A 23 24.91 -16.15 9.06
N ALA A 24 25.19 -17.08 9.96
CA ALA A 24 24.88 -18.50 9.76
C ALA A 24 23.36 -18.78 9.91
N GLU A 25 22.69 -18.17 10.89
CA GLU A 25 21.24 -18.31 11.09
C GLU A 25 20.43 -17.66 9.98
N SER A 26 20.82 -16.45 9.52
CA SER A 26 20.17 -15.79 8.37
C SER A 26 20.31 -16.61 7.08
N SER A 27 21.48 -17.23 6.87
CA SER A 27 21.72 -18.14 5.74
C SER A 27 20.84 -19.39 5.79
N ASP A 28 20.57 -19.96 6.97
CA ASP A 28 19.69 -21.12 7.12
C ASP A 28 18.22 -20.75 6.84
N LEU A 29 17.77 -19.59 7.32
CA LEU A 29 16.42 -19.10 7.02
C LEU A 29 16.24 -18.79 5.53
N SER A 30 17.20 -18.10 4.89
CA SER A 30 17.13 -17.83 3.44
C SER A 30 16.98 -19.12 2.64
N LYS A 31 17.77 -20.16 2.94
CA LYS A 31 17.66 -21.46 2.26
C LYS A 31 16.31 -22.14 2.48
N LYS A 32 15.74 -22.01 3.69
CA LYS A 32 14.38 -22.51 3.96
C LYS A 32 13.36 -21.78 3.10
N ILE A 33 13.48 -20.46 2.98
CA ILE A 33 12.60 -19.66 2.11
C ILE A 33 12.76 -20.08 0.65
N ASP A 34 14.00 -20.19 0.14
CA ASP A 34 14.28 -20.66 -1.23
C ASP A 34 13.58 -22.01 -1.52
N SER A 35 13.62 -22.92 -0.55
CA SER A 35 13.03 -24.25 -0.68
C SER A 35 11.50 -24.25 -0.82
N LEU A 36 10.81 -23.18 -0.38
CA LEU A 36 9.36 -23.06 -0.52
C LEU A 36 8.92 -22.84 -1.98
N PHE A 37 9.80 -22.29 -2.82
CA PHE A 37 9.43 -21.90 -4.18
C PHE A 37 9.70 -22.99 -5.22
N GLY A 38 10.66 -23.90 -4.96
CA GLY A 38 11.03 -24.98 -5.88
C GLY A 38 11.45 -24.44 -7.25
N ASP A 39 11.30 -25.25 -8.31
CA ASP A 39 11.59 -24.82 -9.68
C ASP A 39 10.44 -23.98 -10.27
N ARG A 40 10.76 -22.73 -10.58
CA ARG A 40 9.88 -21.74 -11.20
C ARG A 40 10.42 -21.15 -12.51
N SER A 41 11.48 -21.73 -13.07
CA SER A 41 12.19 -21.21 -14.26
C SER A 41 11.28 -20.81 -15.43
N GLU A 42 10.18 -21.54 -15.65
CA GLU A 42 9.22 -21.29 -16.74
C GLU A 42 7.82 -20.85 -16.26
N LYS A 43 7.69 -20.37 -15.01
CA LYS A 43 6.39 -20.05 -14.38
C LYS A 43 6.28 -18.56 -14.06
N PRO A 44 5.04 -18.00 -13.97
CA PRO A 44 4.84 -16.68 -13.39
C PRO A 44 5.47 -16.62 -12.01
N GLY A 45 6.11 -15.49 -11.72
CA GLY A 45 6.95 -15.40 -10.55
C GLY A 45 6.42 -14.56 -9.40
N CYS A 46 7.24 -14.42 -8.37
CA CYS A 46 7.07 -13.49 -7.26
C CYS A 46 8.43 -12.99 -6.76
N ALA A 47 8.43 -11.86 -6.05
CA ALA A 47 9.59 -11.34 -5.33
C ALA A 47 9.34 -11.42 -3.83
N VAL A 48 10.35 -11.81 -3.05
CA VAL A 48 10.26 -11.99 -1.60
C VAL A 48 11.40 -11.26 -0.91
N GLY A 49 11.05 -10.33 -0.04
CA GLY A 49 11.99 -9.67 0.87
C GLY A 49 11.64 -9.98 2.33
N VAL A 50 12.65 -10.31 3.13
CA VAL A 50 12.53 -10.44 4.60
C VAL A 50 13.54 -9.51 5.24
N ILE A 51 13.05 -8.63 6.10
CA ILE A 51 13.84 -7.64 6.82
C ILE A 51 13.87 -8.01 8.30
N GLU A 52 15.06 -8.08 8.87
CA GLU A 52 15.29 -8.26 10.30
C GLU A 52 16.32 -7.21 10.76
N ASN A 53 16.02 -6.52 11.86
CA ASN A 53 16.87 -5.45 12.41
C ASN A 53 17.25 -4.35 11.40
N GLY A 54 16.36 -4.06 10.44
CA GLY A 54 16.57 -3.03 9.42
C GLY A 54 17.40 -3.47 8.21
N GLU A 55 17.84 -4.74 8.17
CA GLU A 55 18.62 -5.29 7.06
C GLU A 55 17.83 -6.42 6.36
N TYR A 56 18.01 -6.53 5.03
CA TYR A 56 17.47 -7.66 4.29
C TYR A 56 18.27 -8.92 4.61
N ILE A 57 17.60 -9.90 5.21
CA ILE A 57 18.15 -11.25 5.42
C ILE A 57 17.75 -12.22 4.31
N HIS A 58 16.80 -11.81 3.45
CA HIS A 58 16.40 -12.50 2.23
C HIS A 58 15.83 -11.46 1.24
N SER A 59 16.20 -11.55 -0.04
CA SER A 59 15.72 -10.63 -1.08
C SER A 59 15.86 -11.28 -2.45
N GLU A 60 14.94 -12.17 -2.78
CA GLU A 60 15.02 -13.01 -3.98
C GLU A 60 13.81 -12.87 -4.90
N GLY A 61 14.06 -13.06 -6.19
CA GLY A 61 13.06 -13.18 -7.24
C GLY A 61 12.95 -14.62 -7.71
N TYR A 62 11.72 -15.11 -7.86
CA TYR A 62 11.46 -16.48 -8.30
C TYR A 62 10.57 -16.47 -9.53
N GLY A 63 10.99 -17.17 -10.59
CA GLY A 63 10.24 -17.27 -11.84
C GLY A 63 10.26 -16.01 -12.70
N LEU A 64 9.28 -15.90 -13.60
CA LEU A 64 9.30 -14.93 -14.70
C LEU A 64 8.34 -13.76 -14.45
N ALA A 65 8.83 -12.56 -14.77
CA ALA A 65 8.06 -11.32 -14.88
C ALA A 65 7.30 -11.25 -16.21
N ASN A 66 7.82 -11.89 -17.26
CA ASN A 66 7.15 -12.03 -18.54
C ASN A 66 7.41 -13.44 -19.10
N LEU A 67 6.34 -14.19 -19.36
CA LEU A 67 6.43 -15.56 -19.89
C LEU A 67 6.86 -15.61 -21.36
N GLU A 68 6.31 -14.73 -22.19
CA GLU A 68 6.54 -14.73 -23.64
C GLU A 68 7.99 -14.37 -24.00
N HIS A 69 8.61 -13.51 -23.20
CA HIS A 69 9.98 -13.06 -23.37
C HIS A 69 10.96 -13.71 -22.39
N GLU A 70 10.49 -14.67 -21.59
CA GLU A 70 11.29 -15.38 -20.58
C GLU A 70 12.07 -14.42 -19.67
N ILE A 71 11.47 -13.28 -19.31
CA ILE A 71 12.13 -12.26 -18.49
C ILE A 71 12.04 -12.70 -17.03
N PRO A 72 13.16 -12.98 -16.33
CA PRO A 72 13.12 -13.34 -14.93
C PRO A 72 12.74 -12.15 -14.04
N ILE A 73 12.14 -12.44 -12.89
CA ILE A 73 11.99 -11.44 -11.83
C ILE A 73 13.37 -11.10 -11.27
N GLY A 74 13.66 -9.81 -11.19
CA GLY A 74 14.86 -9.28 -10.55
C GLY A 74 14.52 -8.17 -9.56
N LYS A 75 15.56 -7.63 -8.93
CA LYS A 75 15.47 -6.54 -7.94
C LYS A 75 14.74 -5.28 -8.44
N ASP A 76 14.77 -5.02 -9.75
CA ASP A 76 14.20 -3.83 -10.38
C ASP A 76 12.81 -4.12 -11.00
N THR A 77 12.27 -5.33 -10.83
CA THR A 77 10.93 -5.66 -11.32
C THR A 77 9.87 -4.90 -10.53
N ILE A 78 9.06 -4.12 -11.25
CA ILE A 78 7.98 -3.32 -10.66
C ILE A 78 6.70 -4.15 -10.59
N PHE A 79 6.07 -4.18 -9.41
CA PHE A 79 4.79 -4.86 -9.18
C PHE A 79 3.68 -3.85 -8.88
N ARG A 80 2.46 -4.15 -9.36
CA ARG A 80 1.25 -3.49 -8.86
C ARG A 80 0.92 -4.09 -7.50
N ILE A 81 1.09 -3.32 -6.43
CA ILE A 81 0.89 -3.79 -5.05
C ILE A 81 -0.60 -3.87 -4.63
N GLY A 82 -1.52 -3.46 -5.51
CA GLY A 82 -2.95 -3.54 -5.29
C GLY A 82 -3.39 -2.86 -4.00
N SER A 83 -4.15 -3.57 -3.17
CA SER A 83 -4.72 -3.01 -1.94
C SER A 83 -3.69 -2.69 -0.85
N VAL A 84 -2.42 -3.12 -0.99
CA VAL A 84 -1.34 -2.66 -0.11
C VAL A 84 -1.14 -1.14 -0.22
N SER A 85 -1.48 -0.52 -1.36
CA SER A 85 -1.45 0.94 -1.57
C SER A 85 -2.24 1.73 -0.50
N LYS A 86 -3.27 1.13 0.10
CA LYS A 86 -4.11 1.76 1.13
C LYS A 86 -3.31 2.23 2.34
N GLN A 87 -2.29 1.47 2.74
CA GLN A 87 -1.42 1.85 3.87
C GLN A 87 -0.66 3.16 3.58
N PHE A 88 -0.23 3.36 2.34
CA PHE A 88 0.45 4.58 1.92
C PHE A 88 -0.50 5.79 1.80
N THR A 89 -1.75 5.56 1.42
CA THR A 89 -2.79 6.62 1.46
C THR A 89 -3.07 7.04 2.90
N THR A 90 -3.27 6.07 3.81
CA THR A 90 -3.50 6.36 5.23
C THR A 90 -2.30 7.03 5.88
N MET A 91 -1.07 6.62 5.54
CA MET A 91 0.14 7.28 6.02
C MET A 91 0.22 8.74 5.55
N ALA A 92 -0.16 9.02 4.30
CA ALA A 92 -0.21 10.40 3.81
C ALA A 92 -1.19 11.25 4.62
N ILE A 93 -2.38 10.72 4.95
CA ILE A 93 -3.34 11.38 5.84
C ILE A 93 -2.75 11.61 7.24
N ALA A 94 -2.11 10.60 7.83
CA ALA A 94 -1.50 10.71 9.15
C ALA A 94 -0.42 11.81 9.22
N ILE A 95 0.40 11.94 8.17
CA ILE A 95 1.40 13.01 8.08
C ILE A 95 0.74 14.40 7.99
N LEU A 96 -0.38 14.52 7.28
CA LEU A 96 -1.12 15.78 7.19
C LEU A 96 -1.78 16.13 8.53
N GLU A 97 -2.28 15.12 9.26
CA GLU A 97 -2.82 15.27 10.61
C GLU A 97 -1.75 15.72 11.61
N GLU A 98 -0.57 15.09 11.61
CA GLU A 98 0.58 15.48 12.43
C GLU A 98 1.01 16.94 12.18
N LYS A 99 0.87 17.41 10.93
CA LYS A 99 1.15 18.81 10.54
C LYS A 99 0.01 19.79 10.87
N GLY A 100 -1.09 19.32 11.46
CA GLY A 100 -2.26 20.12 11.79
C GLY A 100 -3.03 20.62 10.58
N GLN A 101 -2.90 19.98 9.41
CA GLN A 101 -3.58 20.37 8.18
C GLN A 101 -4.99 19.77 8.05
N LEU A 102 -5.26 18.68 8.77
CA LEU A 102 -6.55 18.02 8.89
C LEU A 102 -6.61 17.28 10.24
N SER A 103 -7.78 16.74 10.60
CA SER A 103 -7.97 15.80 11.71
C SER A 103 -8.64 14.52 11.20
N PHE A 104 -8.35 13.37 11.82
CA PHE A 104 -9.08 12.13 11.52
C PHE A 104 -10.59 12.23 11.81
N ASP A 105 -10.98 13.13 12.71
CA ASP A 105 -12.39 13.37 13.05
C ASP A 105 -13.06 14.38 12.12
N ASP A 106 -12.34 14.97 11.15
CA ASP A 106 -12.95 15.87 10.18
C ASP A 106 -13.96 15.11 9.31
N GLU A 107 -15.12 15.74 9.11
CA GLU A 107 -16.12 15.29 8.16
C GLU A 107 -15.57 15.38 6.72
N MET A 108 -15.79 14.34 5.91
CA MET A 108 -15.24 14.23 4.56
C MET A 108 -15.59 15.42 3.65
N LYS A 109 -16.80 15.98 3.80
CA LYS A 109 -17.27 17.12 2.98
C LYS A 109 -16.48 18.41 3.23
N THR A 110 -15.80 18.52 4.37
CA THR A 110 -14.91 19.66 4.69
C THR A 110 -13.72 19.71 3.74
N HIS A 111 -13.25 18.55 3.29
CA HIS A 111 -12.02 18.42 2.49
C HIS A 111 -12.29 18.15 1.01
N ILE A 112 -13.52 17.84 0.61
CA ILE A 112 -13.86 17.46 -0.76
C ILE A 112 -14.99 18.36 -1.30
N PRO A 113 -14.64 19.42 -2.05
CA PRO A 113 -15.63 20.23 -2.75
C PRO A 113 -16.50 19.40 -3.70
N GLY A 114 -17.82 19.56 -3.61
CA GLY A 114 -18.78 18.84 -4.45
C GLY A 114 -19.06 17.40 -4.02
N LEU A 115 -18.60 16.96 -2.84
CA LEU A 115 -19.03 15.70 -2.26
C LEU A 115 -20.54 15.75 -1.94
N ILE A 116 -21.26 14.68 -2.27
CA ILE A 116 -22.68 14.54 -1.93
C ILE A 116 -22.88 14.66 -0.42
N ASP A 117 -23.99 15.29 -0.01
CA ASP A 117 -24.42 15.25 1.38
C ASP A 117 -24.95 13.85 1.70
N TYR A 118 -24.23 13.14 2.57
CA TYR A 118 -24.60 11.81 3.00
C TYR A 118 -25.80 11.80 3.96
N GLY A 119 -26.23 12.96 4.48
CA GLY A 119 -27.32 13.07 5.45
C GLY A 119 -26.98 12.58 6.86
N GLU A 120 -25.73 12.14 7.08
CA GLU A 120 -25.14 11.78 8.36
C GLU A 120 -23.64 12.10 8.35
N GLU A 121 -23.05 12.24 9.53
CA GLU A 121 -21.64 12.58 9.68
C GLU A 121 -20.74 11.40 9.27
N VAL A 122 -19.86 11.65 8.28
CA VAL A 122 -18.90 10.66 7.79
C VAL A 122 -17.50 11.24 7.90
N THR A 123 -16.70 10.72 8.81
CA THR A 123 -15.35 11.24 9.08
C THR A 123 -14.29 10.51 8.27
N ILE A 124 -13.11 11.11 8.19
CA ILE A 124 -11.90 10.46 7.66
C ILE A 124 -11.63 9.13 8.38
N ASN A 125 -11.81 9.09 9.70
CA ASN A 125 -11.65 7.89 10.51
C ASN A 125 -12.62 6.76 10.10
N HIS A 126 -13.87 7.09 9.77
CA HIS A 126 -14.84 6.11 9.25
C HIS A 126 -14.40 5.53 7.90
N MET A 127 -13.81 6.35 7.02
CA MET A 127 -13.32 5.91 5.71
C MET A 127 -12.12 4.96 5.84
N ILE A 128 -11.10 5.34 6.63
CA ILE A 128 -9.86 4.55 6.81
C ILE A 128 -10.19 3.14 7.29
N HIS A 129 -11.13 3.04 8.24
CA HIS A 129 -11.49 1.78 8.89
C HIS A 129 -12.60 1.00 8.18
N HIS A 130 -13.09 1.47 7.02
CA HIS A 130 -14.18 0.82 6.28
C HIS A 130 -15.51 0.73 7.06
N TYR A 131 -15.84 1.76 7.85
CA TYR A 131 -17.10 1.88 8.60
C TYR A 131 -18.02 2.99 8.09
N SER A 132 -17.66 3.65 6.98
CA SER A 132 -18.42 4.76 6.39
C SER A 132 -19.74 4.36 5.74
N GLY A 133 -20.05 3.08 5.56
CA GLY A 133 -21.28 2.65 4.86
C GLY A 133 -21.28 2.89 3.34
N LEU A 134 -20.16 3.37 2.77
CA LEU A 134 -19.94 3.39 1.32
C LEU A 134 -19.83 1.98 0.76
N GLY A 135 -20.35 1.82 -0.45
CA GLY A 135 -20.16 0.62 -1.25
C GLY A 135 -18.81 0.60 -1.94
N ASP A 136 -18.52 -0.49 -2.63
CA ASP A 136 -17.33 -0.66 -3.42
C ASP A 136 -17.65 -0.59 -4.92
N TYR A 137 -16.93 0.27 -5.64
CA TYR A 137 -17.08 0.38 -7.09
C TYR A 137 -16.62 -0.90 -7.82
N GLU A 138 -15.68 -1.68 -7.26
CA GLU A 138 -15.19 -2.95 -7.84
C GLU A 138 -16.17 -4.11 -7.60
N TYR A 139 -16.99 -4.04 -6.54
CA TYR A 139 -17.98 -5.08 -6.22
C TYR A 139 -19.38 -4.79 -6.79
N MET A 140 -19.49 -3.83 -7.70
CA MET A 140 -20.76 -3.46 -8.36
C MET A 140 -21.87 -3.08 -7.38
N ASP A 141 -21.52 -2.50 -6.23
CA ASP A 141 -22.49 -1.99 -5.25
C ASP A 141 -23.31 -0.79 -5.77
N TYR A 142 -22.92 -0.27 -6.93
CA TYR A 142 -23.49 0.90 -7.58
C TYR A 142 -23.98 0.57 -9.00
N PRO A 143 -24.98 -0.31 -9.15
CA PRO A 143 -25.47 -0.75 -10.46
C PRO A 143 -25.95 0.44 -11.29
N GLY A 144 -25.56 0.44 -12.58
CA GLY A 144 -25.90 1.50 -13.53
C GLY A 144 -25.20 2.86 -13.32
N ARG A 145 -24.36 3.02 -12.28
CA ARG A 145 -23.59 4.26 -12.03
C ARG A 145 -22.32 4.34 -12.87
N PHE A 146 -21.67 3.20 -13.07
CA PHE A 146 -20.49 3.10 -13.91
C PHE A 146 -20.90 2.50 -15.25
N LYS A 147 -20.68 3.26 -16.33
CA LYS A 147 -20.98 2.84 -17.69
C LYS A 147 -19.76 2.97 -18.58
N ASN A 148 -19.64 2.09 -19.57
CA ASN A 148 -18.61 2.19 -20.59
C ASN A 148 -18.96 3.18 -21.71
N ALA A 149 -18.06 3.32 -22.69
CA ALA A 149 -18.22 4.25 -23.81
C ALA A 149 -19.46 3.97 -24.69
N VAL A 150 -20.00 2.74 -24.67
CA VAL A 150 -21.22 2.34 -25.40
C VAL A 150 -22.47 2.31 -24.51
N GLY A 151 -22.37 2.72 -23.24
CA GLY A 151 -23.50 2.86 -22.31
C GLY A 151 -23.92 1.59 -21.57
N GLU A 152 -23.14 0.52 -21.68
CA GLU A 152 -23.31 -0.74 -20.94
C GLU A 152 -22.64 -0.67 -19.56
N GLU A 153 -22.88 -1.66 -18.69
CA GLU A 153 -22.24 -1.71 -17.38
C GLU A 153 -20.72 -1.77 -17.51
N PHE A 154 -20.05 -0.91 -16.74
CA PHE A 154 -18.60 -0.87 -16.69
C PHE A 154 -18.03 -2.20 -16.22
N ARG A 155 -17.07 -2.74 -16.98
CA ARG A 155 -16.30 -3.93 -16.61
C ARG A 155 -14.89 -3.52 -16.28
N TRP A 156 -14.47 -3.81 -15.06
CA TRP A 156 -13.10 -3.57 -14.60
C TRP A 156 -12.12 -4.38 -15.45
N GLY A 157 -11.36 -3.69 -16.32
CA GLY A 157 -10.56 -4.26 -17.39
C GLY A 157 -9.86 -3.16 -18.22
N ASN A 158 -9.24 -3.52 -19.35
CA ASN A 158 -8.36 -2.62 -20.09
C ASN A 158 -9.07 -1.76 -21.17
N GLU A 159 -10.40 -1.81 -21.28
CA GLU A 159 -11.06 -1.35 -22.51
C GLU A 159 -12.00 -0.14 -22.39
N ASP A 160 -12.29 0.40 -21.21
CA ASP A 160 -13.17 1.57 -21.07
C ASP A 160 -12.67 2.49 -19.95
N TYR A 161 -12.27 3.73 -20.27
CA TYR A 161 -11.65 4.63 -19.29
C TYR A 161 -12.45 5.91 -19.12
N LEU A 162 -12.94 6.11 -17.89
CA LEU A 162 -13.15 7.45 -17.36
C LEU A 162 -11.76 8.07 -17.15
N THR A 163 -11.60 9.35 -17.49
CA THR A 163 -10.45 10.13 -16.98
C THR A 163 -10.50 10.15 -15.45
N ASN A 164 -9.35 10.43 -14.80
CA ASN A 164 -9.31 10.55 -13.34
C ASN A 164 -10.34 11.58 -12.85
N ASP A 165 -10.49 12.70 -13.55
CA ASP A 165 -11.43 13.76 -13.17
C ASP A 165 -12.89 13.30 -13.29
N GLU A 166 -13.25 12.65 -14.42
CA GLU A 166 -14.61 12.08 -14.58
C GLU A 166 -14.90 11.01 -13.54
N PHE A 167 -13.91 10.17 -13.22
CA PHE A 167 -14.04 9.16 -12.19
C PHE A 167 -14.23 9.79 -10.80
N HIS A 168 -13.44 10.80 -10.45
CA HIS A 168 -13.57 11.52 -9.18
C HIS A 168 -14.92 12.24 -9.08
N ASP A 169 -15.37 12.89 -10.15
CA ASP A 169 -16.68 13.54 -10.22
C ASP A 169 -17.82 12.53 -10.01
N LEU A 170 -17.73 11.35 -10.62
CA LEU A 170 -18.69 10.29 -10.39
C LEU A 170 -18.65 9.78 -8.94
N ILE A 171 -17.45 9.46 -8.43
CA ILE A 171 -17.25 8.90 -7.08
C ILE A 171 -17.79 9.84 -5.99
N LYS A 172 -17.60 11.16 -6.13
CA LYS A 172 -18.13 12.18 -5.20
C LYS A 172 -19.66 12.17 -5.08
N THR A 173 -20.36 11.60 -6.05
CA THR A 173 -21.85 11.57 -6.09
C THR A 173 -22.44 10.24 -5.63
N LEU A 174 -21.61 9.26 -5.27
CA LEU A 174 -22.11 7.94 -4.87
C LEU A 174 -22.69 7.99 -3.46
N PRO A 175 -23.93 7.50 -3.25
CA PRO A 175 -24.55 7.51 -1.93
C PRO A 175 -23.95 6.43 -1.03
N LEU A 176 -24.23 6.54 0.26
CA LEU A 176 -24.09 5.41 1.17
C LEU A 176 -25.09 4.31 0.77
N ILE A 177 -24.65 3.07 0.81
CA ILE A 177 -25.53 1.91 0.54
C ILE A 177 -26.03 1.26 1.83
N ARG A 178 -25.52 1.73 2.98
CA ARG A 178 -25.76 1.18 4.31
C ARG A 178 -25.81 2.30 5.33
N ASN A 179 -26.70 2.16 6.31
CA ASN A 179 -26.80 3.04 7.46
C ASN A 179 -25.56 2.85 8.36
N GLN A 180 -24.86 3.92 8.74
CA GLN A 180 -23.59 3.84 9.44
C GLN A 180 -23.77 3.54 10.93
N LYS A 181 -23.99 2.26 11.27
CA LYS A 181 -23.83 1.79 12.66
C LYS A 181 -23.14 0.43 12.70
N LYS A 182 -21.80 0.49 12.83
CA LYS A 182 -20.91 -0.54 13.42
C LYS A 182 -20.56 -1.79 12.61
N LYS A 183 -20.80 -1.85 11.30
CA LYS A 183 -20.37 -2.99 10.49
C LYS A 183 -19.30 -2.60 9.48
N PHE A 184 -18.17 -3.27 9.58
CA PHE A 184 -17.09 -3.21 8.60
C PHE A 184 -17.65 -3.58 7.22
N TYR A 185 -17.31 -2.77 6.22
CA TYR A 185 -17.51 -3.10 4.83
C TYR A 185 -16.41 -2.50 3.98
N TYR A 186 -15.57 -3.37 3.42
CA TYR A 186 -14.45 -2.99 2.59
C TYR A 186 -14.92 -2.09 1.43
N SER A 187 -14.20 -1.00 1.20
CA SER A 187 -14.56 0.00 0.19
C SER A 187 -13.32 0.63 -0.42
N ASN A 188 -13.07 0.33 -1.69
CA ASN A 188 -12.14 1.03 -2.56
C ASN A 188 -12.61 2.47 -2.82
N THR A 189 -13.92 2.69 -2.93
CA THR A 189 -14.54 4.02 -3.07
C THR A 189 -14.09 4.96 -1.96
N GLY A 190 -14.10 4.50 -0.71
CA GLY A 190 -13.63 5.28 0.44
C GLY A 190 -12.16 5.69 0.32
N TYR A 191 -11.31 4.82 -0.24
CA TYR A 191 -9.88 5.12 -0.41
C TYR A 191 -9.60 6.07 -1.58
N VAL A 192 -10.45 6.10 -2.60
CA VAL A 192 -10.41 7.15 -3.64
C VAL A 192 -10.74 8.50 -3.02
N LEU A 193 -11.79 8.57 -2.18
CA LEU A 193 -12.12 9.80 -1.47
C LEU A 193 -11.02 10.23 -0.49
N LEU A 194 -10.37 9.29 0.22
CA LEU A 194 -9.21 9.60 1.08
C LEU A 194 -8.02 10.16 0.28
N ALA A 195 -7.79 9.67 -0.94
CA ALA A 195 -6.79 10.28 -1.81
C ALA A 195 -7.14 11.74 -2.11
N LEU A 196 -8.40 12.04 -2.45
CA LEU A 196 -8.86 13.41 -2.68
C LEU A 196 -8.73 14.31 -1.44
N VAL A 197 -8.99 13.78 -0.24
CA VAL A 197 -8.73 14.51 1.01
C VAL A 197 -7.26 14.90 1.11
N ALA A 198 -6.35 13.94 0.92
CA ALA A 198 -4.92 14.20 1.01
C ALA A 198 -4.46 15.22 -0.03
N GLU A 199 -4.99 15.15 -1.25
CA GLU A 199 -4.66 16.07 -2.33
C GLU A 199 -5.16 17.49 -2.05
N ASN A 200 -6.42 17.63 -1.63
CA ASN A 200 -7.00 18.94 -1.34
C ASN A 200 -6.39 19.61 -0.12
N ALA A 201 -6.09 18.86 0.95
CA ALA A 201 -5.46 19.39 2.15
C ALA A 201 -4.00 19.79 1.94
N SER A 202 -3.28 19.12 1.02
CA SER A 202 -1.86 19.37 0.76
C SER A 202 -1.58 20.29 -0.43
N GLY A 203 -2.53 20.42 -1.37
CA GLY A 203 -2.32 21.06 -2.67
C GLY A 203 -1.38 20.30 -3.60
N MET A 204 -1.11 19.02 -3.33
CA MET A 204 -0.22 18.15 -4.11
C MET A 204 -0.96 16.87 -4.51
N SER A 205 -0.65 16.28 -5.67
CA SER A 205 -1.15 14.93 -5.95
C SER A 205 -0.65 13.93 -4.91
N LEU A 206 -1.40 12.86 -4.66
CA LEU A 206 -1.06 11.86 -3.64
C LEU A 206 0.35 11.28 -3.89
N GLY A 207 0.67 10.99 -5.16
CA GLY A 207 1.99 10.49 -5.54
C GLY A 207 3.13 11.49 -5.26
N ASN A 208 2.90 12.79 -5.46
CA ASN A 208 3.90 13.81 -5.12
C ASN A 208 4.03 14.01 -3.61
N LEU A 209 2.92 13.98 -2.89
CA LEU A 209 2.90 14.01 -1.43
C LEU A 209 3.69 12.84 -0.86
N GLN A 210 3.50 11.64 -1.42
CA GLN A 210 4.25 10.46 -1.01
C GLN A 210 5.75 10.60 -1.29
N LYS A 211 6.16 10.91 -2.52
CA LYS A 211 7.59 11.13 -2.87
C LYS A 211 8.30 12.20 -2.04
N LYS A 212 7.56 13.19 -1.53
CA LYS A 212 8.13 14.26 -0.72
C LYS A 212 8.40 13.82 0.71
N ASN A 213 7.60 12.89 1.26
CA ASN A 213 7.68 12.48 2.67
C ASN A 213 8.21 11.05 2.86
N PHE A 214 8.35 10.27 1.79
CA PHE A 214 8.85 8.89 1.78
C PHE A 214 9.89 8.71 0.66
#